data_AF-A0A177FJJ9-F1
#
_entry.id   AF-A0A177FJJ9-F1
#
_cell.length_a   1.000
_cell.length_b   1.000
_cell.length_c   1.000
_cell.angle_alpha   90.00
_cell.angle_beta   90.00
_cell.angle_gamma   90.00
#
_symmetry.space_group_name_H-M   'P 1'
#
loop_
_entity.id
_entity.type
_entity.pdbx_description
1 polymer ?
#
loop_
_entity_poly.entity_id
_entity_poly.type
_entity_poly.pdbx_seq_one_letter_code
_entity_poly.pdbx_strand_id
1 'polypeptide(L)'
;MICVQPEDEWKLEQGLAAAELPIRDQTLPEGQFVEDVALDEEIIKELEEAREYLEKEDIDPNLVFAEEREGWHGYIEWEQYPEKKALAHKIMITNKFPPPPEFQLGPIPNTNPVLEGVRWKQWHKAIGGPLTSVPEESWLRVIQEKHPEMLHLLQFPYNGEPPKRLVTAKPVTPNPLHFIRNHGGIPDIDADAWELKLDGLVKHPRTFTLKDLQNEEIFPRMEKMVTIQCSGTRRIEQIQMYAGEGDEMINAPWAEGAIGTARYVGVSLKKVIKQCGGMADGGKHLEFHGADTYFKQNEVMNYLVSVPWSKVKANEVMLAWEMNGEPLPKIHGYPVRLVVMGYIGARSVKWVYRIRALPHPTRAPVQSKEYLYFNQQVGKHNQLPVMGIQIQEMPVSSAIMSPWTKQVVVHEGKIACKGWAYSGGGRWPERVELSADGGFSWYSVPNENLSTKHKWAWRTWEFDLPCDVEGWIEIVVRCWDNSLNTQPLEVRNSWNWGLHVTSSCHRVKIYSVNKSRELTRKRIEDFAKRGESLVPITRPTEFQTMTPDEYDEWWSKHDPRDVDE
;
A
#
# COMPACT_ATOMS: atom_id res chain seq x y z
N MET A 1 8.80 -6.92 51.66
CA MET A 1 7.65 -6.71 50.76
C MET A 1 8.17 -6.82 49.35
N ILE A 2 7.85 -7.89 48.62
CA ILE A 2 8.11 -7.95 47.18
C ILE A 2 7.00 -7.08 46.58
N CYS A 3 7.37 -5.92 46.01
CA CYS A 3 6.44 -5.13 45.24
C CYS A 3 6.15 -5.94 43.96
N VAL A 4 5.06 -6.70 43.98
CA VAL A 4 4.55 -7.35 42.77
C VAL A 4 3.75 -6.26 42.07
N GLN A 5 4.42 -5.43 41.29
CA GLN A 5 3.71 -4.67 40.25
C GLN A 5 2.94 -5.69 39.41
N PRO A 6 1.68 -5.41 39.05
CA PRO A 6 0.97 -6.23 38.07
C PRO A 6 1.86 -6.36 36.82
N GLU A 7 1.96 -7.57 36.26
CA GLU A 7 3.03 -7.95 35.33
C GLU A 7 3.14 -7.05 34.09
N ASP A 8 2.09 -6.28 33.75
CA ASP A 8 2.04 -5.41 32.58
C ASP A 8 1.50 -3.98 32.83
N GLU A 9 1.29 -3.56 34.09
CA GLU A 9 0.73 -2.22 34.40
C GLU A 9 1.59 -1.10 33.78
N TRP A 10 2.91 -1.18 33.91
CA TRP A 10 3.82 -0.21 33.30
C TRP A 10 3.68 -0.18 31.76
N LYS A 11 3.55 -1.34 31.10
CA LYS A 11 3.40 -1.36 29.63
C LYS A 11 2.08 -0.74 29.19
N LEU A 12 1.00 -1.03 29.91
CA LEU A 12 -0.34 -0.46 29.65
C LEU A 12 -0.34 1.05 29.85
N GLU A 13 0.22 1.54 30.97
CA GLU A 13 0.33 2.97 31.28
C GLU A 13 1.17 3.73 30.25
N GLN A 14 2.24 3.11 29.72
CA GLN A 14 3.06 3.70 28.67
C GLN A 14 2.49 3.51 27.26
N GLY A 15 1.33 2.84 27.10
CA GLY A 15 0.71 2.58 25.80
C GLY A 15 1.45 1.56 24.93
N LEU A 16 2.36 0.76 25.50
CA LEU A 16 3.12 -0.28 24.81
C LEU A 16 2.28 -1.54 24.51
N ALA A 17 1.14 -1.67 25.17
CA ALA A 17 0.13 -2.71 24.94
C ALA A 17 -1.24 -2.08 24.65
N ALA A 18 -1.27 -1.04 23.79
CA ALA A 18 -2.47 -0.25 23.53
C ALA A 18 -3.67 -1.08 23.01
N ALA A 19 -3.42 -2.19 22.32
CA ALA A 19 -4.46 -3.12 21.85
C ALA A 19 -5.25 -3.80 22.99
N GLU A 20 -4.71 -3.81 24.22
CA GLU A 20 -5.33 -4.44 25.39
C GLU A 20 -6.08 -3.43 26.28
N LEU A 21 -6.01 -2.13 25.95
CA LEU A 21 -6.65 -1.09 26.75
C LEU A 21 -8.17 -1.14 26.60
N PRO A 22 -8.94 -1.13 27.71
CA PRO A 22 -10.39 -1.06 27.65
C PRO A 22 -10.87 0.34 27.22
N ILE A 23 -12.13 0.43 26.80
CA ILE A 23 -12.79 1.73 26.56
C ILE A 23 -12.87 2.48 27.90
N ARG A 24 -12.32 3.68 27.94
CA ARG A 24 -12.45 4.61 29.07
C ARG A 24 -13.52 5.65 28.76
N ASP A 25 -14.76 5.35 29.13
CA ASP A 25 -15.87 6.30 29.01
C ASP A 25 -15.99 7.14 30.29
N GLN A 26 -15.59 8.41 30.22
CA GLN A 26 -15.65 9.34 31.36
C GLN A 26 -17.05 9.91 31.63
N THR A 27 -18.05 9.57 30.81
CA THR A 27 -19.45 9.93 31.06
C THR A 27 -20.13 8.94 32.01
N LEU A 28 -19.56 7.75 32.17
CA LEU A 28 -19.99 6.78 33.17
C LEU A 28 -19.38 7.10 34.54
N PRO A 29 -20.03 6.69 35.64
CA PRO A 29 -19.44 6.70 36.97
C PRO A 29 -18.06 6.02 36.99
N GLU A 30 -17.15 6.55 37.81
CA GLU A 30 -15.81 6.01 37.97
C GLU A 30 -15.84 4.52 38.34
N GLY A 31 -15.06 3.71 37.62
CA GLY A 31 -15.00 2.25 37.81
C GLY A 31 -16.01 1.43 37.00
N GLN A 32 -16.90 2.05 36.21
CA GLN A 32 -17.73 1.32 35.24
C GLN A 32 -17.05 1.19 33.88
N PHE A 33 -17.02 -0.04 33.35
CA PHE A 33 -16.58 -0.33 31.99
C PHE A 33 -17.79 -0.54 31.08
N VAL A 34 -17.60 -0.31 29.78
CA VAL A 34 -18.62 -0.60 28.77
C VAL A 34 -18.79 -2.11 28.66
N GLU A 35 -20.00 -2.59 28.92
CA GLU A 35 -20.36 -4.01 28.78
C GLU A 35 -20.57 -4.41 27.31
N ASP A 36 -20.48 -5.71 27.03
CA ASP A 36 -20.80 -6.26 25.72
C ASP A 36 -22.28 -6.02 25.38
N VAL A 37 -22.54 -5.44 24.22
CA VAL A 37 -23.91 -5.19 23.75
C VAL A 37 -24.42 -6.43 23.02
N ALA A 38 -25.61 -6.89 23.39
CA ALA A 38 -26.29 -7.97 22.69
C ALA A 38 -26.54 -7.59 21.22
N LEU A 39 -26.58 -8.59 20.33
CA LEU A 39 -26.98 -8.37 18.95
C LEU A 39 -28.42 -7.88 18.89
N ASP A 40 -28.68 -7.00 17.93
CA ASP A 40 -30.02 -6.53 17.63
C ASP A 40 -30.94 -7.68 17.20
N GLU A 41 -32.21 -7.68 17.63
CA GLU A 41 -33.18 -8.72 17.32
C GLU A 41 -33.39 -8.90 15.81
N GLU A 42 -33.28 -7.83 15.03
CA GLU A 42 -33.43 -7.87 13.57
C GLU A 42 -32.25 -8.60 12.91
N ILE A 43 -31.04 -8.44 13.45
CA ILE A 43 -29.84 -9.19 13.01
C ILE A 43 -29.98 -10.67 13.38
N ILE A 44 -30.45 -10.98 14.60
CA ILE A 44 -30.67 -12.37 15.03
C ILE A 44 -31.66 -13.05 14.07
N LYS A 45 -32.77 -12.37 13.76
CA LYS A 45 -33.78 -12.89 12.84
C LYS A 45 -33.23 -13.15 11.44
N GLU A 46 -32.46 -12.22 10.87
CA GLU A 46 -31.84 -12.39 9.55
C GLU A 46 -30.91 -13.64 9.53
N LEU A 47 -30.14 -13.84 10.60
CA LEU A 47 -29.26 -15.00 10.74
C LEU A 47 -30.03 -16.31 10.81
N GLU A 48 -31.14 -16.36 11.55
CA GLU A 48 -31.98 -17.55 11.67
C GLU A 48 -32.65 -17.91 10.34
N GLU A 49 -33.25 -16.92 9.65
CA GLU A 49 -33.86 -17.12 8.33
C GLU A 49 -32.84 -17.61 7.29
N ALA A 50 -31.60 -17.09 7.33
CA ALA A 50 -30.53 -17.54 6.45
C ALA A 50 -30.09 -18.98 6.75
N ARG A 51 -30.01 -19.38 8.03
CA ARG A 51 -29.68 -20.77 8.42
C ARG A 51 -30.73 -21.76 7.96
N GLU A 52 -32.00 -21.46 8.23
CA GLU A 52 -33.11 -22.32 7.80
C GLU A 52 -33.13 -22.52 6.28
N TYR A 53 -32.86 -21.45 5.52
CA TYR A 53 -32.75 -21.54 4.06
C TYR A 53 -31.61 -22.46 3.62
N LEU A 54 -30.40 -22.30 4.18
CA LEU A 54 -29.23 -23.10 3.80
C LEU A 54 -29.40 -24.58 4.17
N GLU A 55 -30.01 -24.88 5.32
CA GLU A 55 -30.27 -26.26 5.76
C GLU A 55 -31.29 -26.99 4.87
N LYS A 56 -32.27 -26.26 4.32
CA LYS A 56 -33.36 -26.83 3.52
C LYS A 56 -32.96 -27.12 2.07
N GLU A 57 -32.15 -26.27 1.46
CA GLU A 57 -31.94 -26.26 0.00
C GLU A 57 -30.81 -27.20 -0.49
N ASP A 58 -30.11 -27.90 0.40
CA ASP A 58 -29.02 -28.86 0.10
C ASP A 58 -28.05 -28.35 -0.99
N ILE A 59 -27.46 -27.19 -0.73
CA ILE A 59 -26.71 -26.40 -1.72
C ILE A 59 -25.32 -27.02 -1.92
N ASP A 60 -25.03 -27.51 -3.14
CA ASP A 60 -23.67 -27.86 -3.57
C ASP A 60 -22.94 -26.63 -4.13
N PRO A 61 -21.92 -26.09 -3.43
CA PRO A 61 -21.16 -24.94 -3.88
C PRO A 61 -20.46 -25.13 -5.23
N ASN A 62 -20.09 -26.36 -5.59
CA ASN A 62 -19.38 -26.64 -6.85
C ASN A 62 -20.28 -26.47 -8.07
N LEU A 63 -21.59 -26.63 -7.90
CA LEU A 63 -22.57 -26.44 -8.97
C LEU A 63 -23.07 -24.99 -8.99
N VAL A 64 -23.39 -24.43 -7.82
CA VAL A 64 -23.99 -23.10 -7.74
C VAL A 64 -22.97 -22.00 -8.02
N PHE A 65 -21.72 -22.16 -7.59
CA PHE A 65 -20.63 -21.22 -7.82
C PHE A 65 -19.66 -21.71 -8.92
N ALA A 66 -20.12 -22.56 -9.83
CA ALA A 66 -19.32 -23.02 -10.97
C ALA A 66 -18.86 -21.84 -11.85
N GLU A 67 -17.69 -22.01 -12.46
CA GLU A 67 -17.10 -21.07 -13.41
C GLU A 67 -17.90 -21.06 -14.71
N GLU A 68 -18.18 -19.89 -15.25
CA GLU A 68 -19.08 -19.74 -16.40
C GLU A 68 -18.37 -19.73 -17.75
N ARG A 69 -17.03 -19.65 -17.75
CA ARG A 69 -16.23 -19.43 -18.95
C ARG A 69 -15.13 -20.48 -19.07
N GLU A 70 -15.15 -21.20 -20.19
CA GLU A 70 -14.07 -22.14 -20.52
C GLU A 70 -12.73 -21.39 -20.65
N GLY A 71 -11.65 -21.97 -20.12
CA GLY A 71 -10.33 -21.34 -20.11
C GLY A 71 -10.15 -20.27 -19.02
N TRP A 72 -11.12 -20.08 -18.13
CA TRP A 72 -11.01 -19.22 -16.95
C TRP A 72 -11.01 -20.09 -15.70
N HIS A 73 -10.03 -19.90 -14.83
CA HIS A 73 -9.88 -20.63 -13.56
C HIS A 73 -9.67 -19.65 -12.40
N GLY A 74 -10.32 -19.91 -11.27
CA GLY A 74 -10.40 -19.00 -10.12
C GLY A 74 -11.33 -17.80 -10.34
N TYR A 75 -12.31 -17.93 -11.26
CA TYR A 75 -13.24 -16.87 -11.64
C TYR A 75 -14.70 -17.24 -11.37
N ILE A 76 -15.47 -16.28 -10.85
CA ILE A 76 -16.93 -16.36 -10.78
C ILE A 76 -17.51 -15.03 -11.27
N GLU A 77 -18.50 -15.09 -12.15
CA GLU A 77 -19.23 -13.93 -12.68
C GLU A 77 -20.27 -13.43 -11.67
N TRP A 78 -19.84 -12.71 -10.62
CA TRP A 78 -20.76 -12.20 -9.62
C TRP A 78 -21.73 -11.14 -10.18
N GLU A 79 -21.29 -10.34 -11.14
CA GLU A 79 -22.04 -9.16 -11.60
C GLU A 79 -23.22 -9.47 -12.53
N GLN A 80 -23.29 -10.67 -13.10
CA GLN A 80 -24.44 -11.10 -13.92
C GLN A 80 -25.46 -11.95 -13.15
N TYR A 81 -25.05 -12.56 -12.04
CA TYR A 81 -25.85 -13.52 -11.28
C TYR A 81 -26.14 -13.01 -9.85
N PRO A 82 -27.10 -12.08 -9.68
CA PRO A 82 -27.45 -11.52 -8.36
C PRO A 82 -27.93 -12.58 -7.36
N GLU A 83 -28.49 -13.69 -7.83
CA GLU A 83 -28.87 -14.83 -7.01
C GLU A 83 -27.66 -15.55 -6.39
N LYS A 84 -26.52 -15.62 -7.09
CA LYS A 84 -25.26 -16.13 -6.52
C LYS A 84 -24.77 -15.22 -5.40
N LYS A 85 -24.85 -13.89 -5.58
CA LYS A 85 -24.50 -12.92 -4.54
C LYS A 85 -25.39 -13.05 -3.31
N ALA A 86 -26.71 -13.15 -3.50
CA ALA A 86 -27.66 -13.30 -2.41
C ALA A 86 -27.42 -14.60 -1.62
N LEU A 87 -27.10 -15.69 -2.32
CA LEU A 87 -26.73 -16.95 -1.66
C LEU A 87 -25.39 -16.84 -0.92
N ALA A 88 -24.37 -16.26 -1.55
CA ALA A 88 -23.08 -16.03 -0.93
C ALA A 88 -23.21 -15.17 0.34
N HIS A 89 -24.06 -14.14 0.33
CA HIS A 89 -24.36 -13.33 1.50
C HIS A 89 -24.90 -14.17 2.66
N LYS A 90 -25.90 -15.04 2.42
CA LYS A 90 -26.43 -15.97 3.44
C LYS A 90 -25.34 -16.87 4.02
N ILE A 91 -24.46 -17.41 3.17
CA ILE A 91 -23.31 -18.20 3.63
C ILE A 91 -22.39 -17.35 4.51
N MET A 92 -22.10 -16.12 4.12
CA MET A 92 -21.18 -15.23 4.84
C MET A 92 -21.71 -14.82 6.22
N ILE A 93 -22.98 -14.46 6.34
CA ILE A 93 -23.55 -14.02 7.62
C ILE A 93 -23.75 -15.18 8.60
N THR A 94 -24.02 -16.40 8.11
CA THR A 94 -24.26 -17.56 8.98
C THR A 94 -22.99 -18.18 9.54
N ASN A 95 -21.84 -17.96 8.88
CA ASN A 95 -20.54 -18.43 9.33
C ASN A 95 -19.88 -17.48 10.34
N LYS A 96 -19.26 -18.04 11.37
CA LYS A 96 -18.46 -17.26 12.33
C LYS A 96 -16.99 -17.28 11.94
N PHE A 97 -16.46 -16.10 11.62
CA PHE A 97 -15.06 -15.92 11.26
C PHE A 97 -14.28 -15.23 12.39
N PRO A 98 -12.96 -15.47 12.51
CA PRO A 98 -12.12 -14.72 13.44
C PRO A 98 -12.07 -13.23 13.04
N PRO A 99 -11.86 -12.32 14.01
CA PRO A 99 -11.64 -10.91 13.70
C PRO A 99 -10.35 -10.73 12.87
N PRO A 100 -10.20 -9.61 12.15
CA PRO A 100 -8.91 -9.22 11.58
C PRO A 100 -7.82 -9.19 12.67
N PRO A 101 -6.56 -9.53 12.36
CA PRO A 101 -5.47 -9.41 13.32
C PRO A 101 -5.26 -7.94 13.72
N GLU A 102 -5.08 -7.69 15.01
CA GLU A 102 -4.73 -6.36 15.53
C GLU A 102 -3.21 -6.18 15.52
N PHE A 103 -2.70 -5.43 14.53
CA PHE A 103 -1.28 -5.15 14.34
C PHE A 103 -0.96 -3.64 14.30
N GLN A 104 -1.97 -2.78 14.39
CA GLN A 104 -1.79 -1.34 14.33
C GLN A 104 -1.53 -0.75 15.71
N LEU A 105 -2.24 -1.26 16.72
CA LEU A 105 -2.00 -1.00 18.15
C LEU A 105 -1.36 -2.19 18.87
N GLY A 106 -1.27 -3.34 18.18
CA GLY A 106 -0.52 -4.52 18.61
C GLY A 106 0.87 -4.60 17.98
N PRO A 107 1.67 -5.63 18.32
CA PRO A 107 2.96 -5.84 17.71
C PRO A 107 2.80 -6.26 16.24
N ILE A 108 3.56 -5.63 15.35
CA ILE A 108 3.69 -6.08 13.97
C ILE A 108 4.51 -7.39 13.99
N PRO A 109 4.01 -8.49 13.39
CA PRO A 109 4.76 -9.73 13.30
C PRO A 109 6.15 -9.53 12.67
N ASN A 110 7.15 -10.19 13.24
CA ASN A 110 8.56 -10.11 12.81
C ASN A 110 8.91 -11.16 11.73
N THR A 111 7.91 -11.71 11.05
CA THR A 111 8.03 -12.78 10.04
C THR A 111 7.50 -12.32 8.68
N ASN A 112 7.90 -13.02 7.61
CA ASN A 112 7.25 -12.97 6.31
C ASN A 112 6.54 -14.32 6.05
N PRO A 113 5.27 -14.35 5.60
CA PRO A 113 4.39 -13.20 5.45
C PRO A 113 4.06 -12.55 6.80
N VAL A 114 3.97 -11.21 6.83
CA VAL A 114 3.64 -10.46 8.05
C VAL A 114 2.22 -10.80 8.52
N LEU A 115 1.29 -10.89 7.58
CA LEU A 115 -0.11 -11.23 7.84
C LEU A 115 -0.50 -12.41 6.94
N GLU A 116 -1.06 -13.48 7.51
CA GLU A 116 -1.42 -14.67 6.73
C GLU A 116 -2.73 -14.46 5.94
N GLY A 117 -3.65 -13.64 6.46
CA GLY A 117 -4.96 -13.46 5.85
C GLY A 117 -5.92 -14.63 6.07
N VAL A 118 -5.81 -15.30 7.22
CA VAL A 118 -6.63 -16.45 7.63
C VAL A 118 -8.12 -16.23 7.35
N ARG A 119 -8.66 -15.07 7.73
CA ARG A 119 -10.07 -14.72 7.51
C ARG A 119 -10.48 -14.77 6.03
N TRP A 120 -9.64 -14.25 5.12
CA TRP A 120 -9.92 -14.27 3.67
C TRP A 120 -9.90 -15.67 3.10
N LYS A 121 -8.96 -16.52 3.56
CA LYS A 121 -8.90 -17.93 3.18
C LYS A 121 -10.17 -18.65 3.61
N GLN A 122 -10.64 -18.39 4.84
CA GLN A 122 -11.88 -18.96 5.35
C GLN A 122 -13.11 -18.47 4.58
N TRP A 123 -13.16 -17.20 4.15
CA TRP A 123 -14.24 -16.69 3.31
C TRP A 123 -14.33 -17.43 1.97
N HIS A 124 -13.18 -17.60 1.29
CA HIS A 124 -13.15 -18.35 0.03
C HIS A 124 -13.55 -19.81 0.22
N LYS A 125 -13.09 -20.44 1.30
CA LYS A 125 -13.48 -21.81 1.66
C LYS A 125 -14.97 -21.93 2.03
N ALA A 126 -15.54 -20.93 2.69
CA ALA A 126 -16.95 -20.92 3.07
C ALA A 126 -17.87 -20.80 1.85
N ILE A 127 -17.51 -19.94 0.89
CA ILE A 127 -18.22 -19.89 -0.40
C ILE A 127 -18.05 -21.20 -1.17
N GLY A 128 -16.85 -21.78 -1.18
CA GLY A 128 -16.58 -23.08 -1.78
C GLY A 128 -16.44 -23.03 -3.31
N GLY A 129 -16.69 -24.17 -3.96
CA GLY A 129 -16.55 -24.31 -5.40
C GLY A 129 -15.12 -24.00 -5.88
N PRO A 130 -14.97 -23.31 -7.02
CA PRO A 130 -13.66 -22.90 -7.55
C PRO A 130 -12.84 -22.02 -6.60
N LEU A 131 -13.48 -21.27 -5.69
CA LEU A 131 -12.75 -20.41 -4.74
C LEU A 131 -11.96 -21.19 -3.69
N THR A 132 -12.26 -22.48 -3.50
CA THR A 132 -11.66 -23.29 -2.43
C THR A 132 -10.14 -23.38 -2.55
N SER A 133 -9.60 -23.52 -3.77
CA SER A 133 -8.15 -23.65 -4.03
C SER A 133 -7.46 -22.34 -4.41
N VAL A 134 -8.24 -21.28 -4.65
CA VAL A 134 -7.73 -19.96 -5.06
C VAL A 134 -6.65 -19.41 -4.13
N PRO A 135 -6.74 -19.52 -2.79
CA PRO A 135 -5.70 -19.03 -1.91
C PRO A 135 -4.33 -19.72 -2.13
N GLU A 136 -4.32 -21.04 -2.18
CA GLU A 136 -3.11 -21.85 -2.35
C GLU A 136 -2.50 -21.65 -3.74
N GLU A 137 -3.33 -21.67 -4.79
CA GLU A 137 -2.89 -21.45 -6.16
C GLU A 137 -2.34 -20.04 -6.37
N SER A 138 -2.99 -19.03 -5.78
CA SER A 138 -2.50 -17.65 -5.78
C SER A 138 -1.12 -17.56 -5.12
N TRP A 139 -0.90 -18.27 -4.02
CA TRP A 139 0.40 -18.29 -3.36
C TRP A 139 1.48 -18.99 -4.20
N LEU A 140 1.15 -20.12 -4.84
CA LEU A 140 2.09 -20.79 -5.76
C LEU A 140 2.51 -19.85 -6.90
N ARG A 141 1.56 -19.08 -7.44
CA ARG A 141 1.82 -18.08 -8.47
C ARG A 141 2.78 -16.98 -7.99
N VAL A 142 2.66 -16.54 -6.74
CA VAL A 142 3.59 -15.58 -6.12
C VAL A 142 5.00 -16.14 -6.12
N ILE A 143 5.19 -17.36 -5.63
CA ILE A 143 6.52 -17.99 -5.54
C ILE A 143 7.15 -18.17 -6.93
N GLN A 144 6.34 -18.44 -7.96
CA GLN A 144 6.82 -18.60 -9.33
C GLN A 144 7.21 -17.27 -10.00
N GLU A 145 6.41 -16.22 -9.84
CA GLU A 145 6.56 -14.98 -10.63
C GLU A 145 7.29 -13.85 -9.90
N LYS A 146 7.41 -13.93 -8.56
CA LYS A 146 8.01 -12.86 -7.75
C LYS A 146 9.44 -13.18 -7.37
N HIS A 147 10.20 -12.12 -7.17
CA HIS A 147 11.59 -12.22 -6.73
C HIS A 147 11.65 -12.91 -5.34
N PRO A 148 12.60 -13.83 -5.08
CA PRO A 148 12.69 -14.54 -3.80
C PRO A 148 12.87 -13.63 -2.57
N GLU A 149 13.41 -12.43 -2.78
CA GLU A 149 13.64 -11.44 -1.72
C GLU A 149 12.47 -10.46 -1.52
N MET A 150 11.32 -10.66 -2.17
CA MET A 150 10.13 -9.83 -1.93
C MET A 150 9.71 -9.89 -0.46
N LEU A 151 9.27 -8.74 0.07
CA LEU A 151 8.65 -8.66 1.39
C LEU A 151 7.16 -8.96 1.27
N HIS A 152 6.73 -10.06 1.87
CA HIS A 152 5.35 -10.51 1.84
C HIS A 152 4.60 -9.90 3.03
N LEU A 153 3.72 -8.93 2.79
CA LEU A 153 3.01 -8.22 3.86
C LEU A 153 1.68 -8.90 4.20
N LEU A 154 0.98 -9.41 3.18
CA LEU A 154 -0.23 -10.21 3.33
C LEU A 154 -0.13 -11.41 2.40
N GLN A 155 -0.30 -12.62 2.93
CA GLN A 155 -0.20 -13.84 2.12
C GLN A 155 -1.42 -14.00 1.21
N PHE A 156 -2.62 -13.81 1.75
CA PHE A 156 -3.85 -13.89 0.98
C PHE A 156 -4.92 -12.86 1.42
N PRO A 157 -5.48 -12.05 0.50
CA PRO A 157 -5.03 -11.87 -0.89
C PRO A 157 -3.60 -11.34 -0.90
N TYR A 158 -2.79 -11.79 -1.86
CA TYR A 158 -1.36 -11.48 -1.82
C TYR A 158 -1.08 -9.97 -1.94
N ASN A 159 -0.33 -9.44 -0.98
CA ASN A 159 0.20 -8.08 -1.02
C ASN A 159 1.67 -8.10 -0.59
N GLY A 160 2.55 -7.52 -1.42
CA GLY A 160 3.97 -7.47 -1.12
C GLY A 160 4.71 -6.38 -1.89
N GLU A 161 5.81 -5.92 -1.31
CA GLU A 161 6.70 -4.88 -1.83
C GLU A 161 8.15 -5.38 -1.92
N PRO A 162 8.97 -4.85 -2.85
CA PRO A 162 10.39 -5.16 -2.86
C PRO A 162 11.07 -4.51 -1.65
N PRO A 163 12.16 -5.10 -1.13
CA PRO A 163 12.94 -4.49 -0.06
C PRO A 163 13.53 -3.15 -0.53
N LYS A 164 13.68 -2.18 0.38
CA LYS A 164 14.13 -0.80 0.09
C LYS A 164 15.32 -0.72 -0.88
N ARG A 165 16.32 -1.59 -0.70
CA ARG A 165 17.52 -1.64 -1.56
C ARG A 165 17.24 -2.00 -3.02
N LEU A 166 16.16 -2.74 -3.29
CA LEU A 166 15.75 -3.19 -4.62
C LEU A 166 14.69 -2.28 -5.26
N VAL A 167 13.88 -1.55 -4.47
CA VAL A 167 12.87 -0.59 -4.98
C VAL A 167 13.51 0.37 -5.97
N THR A 168 14.61 1.01 -5.58
CA THR A 168 15.30 2.06 -6.35
C THR A 168 16.58 1.58 -7.03
N ALA A 169 16.81 0.26 -7.10
CA ALA A 169 18.01 -0.29 -7.76
C ALA A 169 18.05 0.01 -9.27
N LYS A 170 16.88 0.22 -9.89
CA LYS A 170 16.74 0.64 -11.29
C LYS A 170 15.57 1.63 -11.42
N PRO A 171 15.65 2.63 -12.31
CA PRO A 171 14.53 3.54 -12.57
C PRO A 171 13.29 2.84 -13.16
N VAL A 172 13.48 1.74 -13.88
CA VAL A 172 12.40 0.85 -14.34
C VAL A 172 12.47 -0.43 -13.52
N THR A 173 11.40 -0.70 -12.77
CA THR A 173 11.30 -1.82 -11.84
C THR A 173 11.14 -3.13 -12.62
N PRO A 174 12.01 -4.13 -12.42
CA PRO A 174 11.83 -5.46 -13.02
C PRO A 174 10.49 -6.10 -12.62
N ASN A 175 9.85 -6.86 -13.51
CA ASN A 175 8.55 -7.49 -13.26
C ASN A 175 8.49 -8.31 -11.95
N PRO A 176 9.50 -9.13 -11.60
CA PRO A 176 9.51 -9.88 -10.34
C PRO A 176 9.63 -9.01 -9.09
N LEU A 177 10.07 -7.75 -9.21
CA LEU A 177 10.21 -6.80 -8.09
C LEU A 177 9.12 -5.75 -8.04
N HIS A 178 8.32 -5.58 -9.10
CA HIS A 178 7.21 -4.64 -9.07
C HIS A 178 6.19 -5.05 -8.00
N PHE A 179 5.82 -4.13 -7.10
CA PHE A 179 4.91 -4.43 -5.98
C PHE A 179 3.57 -5.00 -6.46
N ILE A 180 2.91 -5.77 -5.59
CA ILE A 180 1.60 -6.38 -5.87
C ILE A 180 0.60 -5.99 -4.81
N ARG A 181 -0.56 -5.50 -5.24
CA ARG A 181 -1.75 -5.33 -4.41
C ARG A 181 -2.90 -6.15 -5.01
N ASN A 182 -3.43 -7.13 -4.29
CA ASN A 182 -4.63 -7.89 -4.65
C ASN A 182 -5.72 -7.71 -3.61
N HIS A 183 -7.00 -7.70 -4.04
CA HIS A 183 -8.16 -7.76 -3.13
C HIS A 183 -8.75 -9.17 -3.04
N GLY A 184 -8.52 -10.00 -4.07
CA GLY A 184 -8.87 -11.41 -4.11
C GLY A 184 -7.76 -12.30 -4.65
N GLY A 185 -8.18 -13.43 -5.23
CA GLY A 185 -7.32 -14.38 -5.91
C GLY A 185 -6.64 -13.85 -7.17
N ILE A 186 -5.67 -14.61 -7.67
CA ILE A 186 -5.05 -14.42 -8.97
C ILE A 186 -5.72 -15.41 -9.94
N PRO A 187 -6.67 -14.98 -10.78
CA PRO A 187 -7.28 -15.87 -11.75
C PRO A 187 -6.26 -16.31 -12.81
N ASP A 188 -6.45 -17.51 -13.34
CA ASP A 188 -5.73 -18.03 -14.48
C ASP A 188 -6.64 -18.02 -15.71
N ILE A 189 -6.31 -17.19 -16.70
CA ILE A 189 -7.18 -16.94 -17.86
C ILE A 189 -6.37 -17.24 -19.12
N ASP A 190 -6.86 -18.14 -19.96
CA ASP A 190 -6.31 -18.38 -21.28
C ASP A 190 -6.50 -17.13 -22.17
N ALA A 191 -5.43 -16.69 -22.81
CA ALA A 191 -5.45 -15.53 -23.69
C ALA A 191 -6.33 -15.75 -24.93
N ASP A 192 -6.44 -16.98 -25.43
CA ASP A 192 -7.29 -17.29 -26.58
C ASP A 192 -8.78 -17.33 -26.21
N ALA A 193 -9.11 -17.62 -24.95
CA ALA A 193 -10.47 -17.58 -24.41
C ALA A 193 -10.86 -16.21 -23.81
N TRP A 194 -9.93 -15.26 -23.76
CA TRP A 194 -10.18 -13.95 -23.17
C TRP A 194 -10.94 -13.03 -24.13
N GLU A 195 -11.98 -12.39 -23.59
CA GLU A 195 -12.78 -11.40 -24.28
C GLU A 195 -13.06 -10.18 -23.39
N LEU A 196 -13.12 -9.01 -24.02
CA LEU A 196 -13.52 -7.75 -23.41
C LEU A 196 -14.89 -7.33 -23.91
N LYS A 197 -15.89 -7.35 -23.02
CA LYS A 197 -17.22 -6.79 -23.29
C LYS A 197 -17.22 -5.28 -23.03
N LEU A 198 -17.61 -4.47 -24.04
CA LEU A 198 -17.77 -3.03 -23.90
C LEU A 198 -19.23 -2.64 -24.12
N ASP A 199 -19.91 -2.17 -23.07
CA ASP A 199 -21.34 -1.88 -23.08
C ASP A 199 -21.74 -0.64 -22.26
N GLY A 200 -23.03 -0.48 -21.97
CA GLY A 200 -23.60 0.69 -21.30
C GLY A 200 -23.81 1.86 -22.26
N LEU A 201 -23.45 3.07 -21.83
CA LEU A 201 -23.60 4.32 -22.60
C LEU A 201 -22.52 4.50 -23.70
N VAL A 202 -22.41 3.52 -24.59
CA VAL A 202 -21.71 3.63 -25.88
C VAL A 202 -22.69 3.42 -27.02
N LYS A 203 -22.41 3.99 -28.20
CA LYS A 203 -23.37 3.96 -29.32
C LYS A 203 -23.59 2.54 -29.87
N HIS A 204 -22.53 1.76 -29.96
CA HIS A 204 -22.53 0.40 -30.50
C HIS A 204 -21.75 -0.53 -29.55
N PRO A 205 -22.41 -1.12 -28.53
CA PRO A 205 -21.80 -2.12 -27.67
C PRO A 205 -21.14 -3.25 -28.48
N ARG A 206 -19.97 -3.71 -28.05
CA ARG A 206 -19.16 -4.69 -28.79
C ARG A 206 -18.29 -5.52 -27.84
N THR A 207 -18.00 -6.75 -28.25
CA THR A 207 -16.99 -7.60 -27.62
C THR A 207 -15.72 -7.63 -28.48
N PHE A 208 -14.55 -7.65 -27.84
CA PHE A 208 -13.24 -7.72 -28.49
C PHE A 208 -12.43 -8.88 -27.91
N THR A 209 -11.82 -9.69 -28.77
CA THR A 209 -10.80 -10.66 -28.38
C THR A 209 -9.45 -9.98 -28.15
N LEU A 210 -8.48 -10.68 -27.57
CA LEU A 210 -7.11 -10.16 -27.48
C LEU A 210 -6.52 -9.88 -28.88
N LYS A 211 -6.78 -10.77 -29.85
CA LYS A 211 -6.32 -10.64 -31.24
C LYS A 211 -6.92 -9.40 -31.92
N ASP A 212 -8.19 -9.08 -31.65
CA ASP A 212 -8.81 -7.84 -32.14
C ASP A 212 -8.06 -6.61 -31.61
N LEU A 213 -7.75 -6.57 -30.31
CA LEU A 213 -7.05 -5.44 -29.70
C LEU A 213 -5.60 -5.29 -30.16
N GLN A 214 -4.95 -6.39 -30.52
CA GLN A 214 -3.58 -6.43 -31.04
C GLN A 214 -3.49 -6.15 -32.55
N ASN A 215 -4.61 -6.07 -33.27
CA ASN A 215 -4.63 -5.76 -34.69
C ASN A 215 -4.27 -4.28 -34.94
N GLU A 216 -3.05 -4.02 -35.40
CA GLU A 216 -2.54 -2.67 -35.64
C GLU A 216 -3.19 -1.91 -36.78
N GLU A 217 -3.86 -2.60 -37.71
CA GLU A 217 -4.63 -1.96 -38.77
C GLU A 217 -5.86 -1.23 -38.18
N ILE A 218 -6.39 -1.73 -37.07
CA ILE A 218 -7.55 -1.17 -36.36
C ILE A 218 -7.08 -0.25 -35.22
N PHE A 219 -6.04 -0.68 -34.51
CA PHE A 219 -5.59 -0.09 -33.25
C PHE A 219 -4.08 0.18 -33.26
N PRO A 220 -3.67 1.45 -33.43
CA PRO A 220 -2.26 1.81 -33.31
C PRO A 220 -1.72 1.43 -31.93
N ARG A 221 -0.60 0.71 -31.92
CA ARG A 221 0.09 0.28 -30.70
C ARG A 221 0.50 1.49 -29.86
N MET A 222 0.32 1.40 -28.55
CA MET A 222 0.63 2.43 -27.58
C MET A 222 1.63 1.90 -26.55
N GLU A 223 2.77 2.57 -26.43
CA GLU A 223 3.76 2.30 -25.39
C GLU A 223 3.85 3.49 -24.42
N LYS A 224 3.84 3.21 -23.11
CA LYS A 224 4.02 4.22 -22.06
C LYS A 224 4.85 3.70 -20.89
N MET A 225 5.81 4.51 -20.44
CA MET A 225 6.45 4.31 -19.15
C MET A 225 5.61 4.97 -18.06
N VAL A 226 5.14 4.17 -17.10
CA VAL A 226 4.17 4.59 -16.07
C VAL A 226 4.62 4.07 -14.72
N THR A 227 4.59 4.95 -13.72
CA THR A 227 4.64 4.56 -12.31
C THR A 227 3.24 4.29 -11.80
N ILE A 228 3.06 3.13 -11.19
CA ILE A 228 1.86 2.80 -10.42
C ILE A 228 2.25 2.93 -8.94
N GLN A 229 1.46 3.70 -8.19
CA GLN A 229 1.63 3.87 -6.75
C GLN A 229 0.35 3.43 -6.04
N CYS A 230 0.48 2.61 -5.00
CA CYS A 230 -0.64 2.25 -4.12
C CYS A 230 -1.06 3.48 -3.31
N SER A 231 -2.36 3.70 -3.09
CA SER A 231 -2.81 4.72 -2.14
C SER A 231 -2.32 4.44 -0.72
N GLY A 232 -2.05 3.18 -0.37
CA GLY A 232 -1.47 2.78 0.91
C GLY A 232 0.05 2.89 1.00
N THR A 233 0.76 3.38 -0.04
CA THR A 233 2.23 3.57 0.05
C THR A 233 2.56 4.39 1.28
N ARG A 234 3.57 3.96 2.06
CA ARG A 234 4.02 4.62 3.29
C ARG A 234 2.99 4.62 4.43
N ARG A 235 2.01 3.72 4.39
CA ARG A 235 0.98 3.59 5.43
C ARG A 235 1.56 3.35 6.81
N ILE A 236 2.66 2.60 6.90
CA ILE A 236 3.28 2.23 8.18
C ILE A 236 3.64 3.47 9.03
N GLU A 237 3.96 4.60 8.40
CA GLU A 237 4.23 5.86 9.11
C GLU A 237 3.00 6.42 9.80
N GLN A 238 1.82 6.30 9.17
CA GLN A 238 0.56 6.67 9.79
C GLN A 238 0.23 5.70 10.93
N ILE A 239 0.32 4.39 10.69
CA ILE A 239 0.04 3.35 11.70
C ILE A 239 0.86 3.58 12.98
N GLN A 240 2.18 3.77 12.84
CA GLN A 240 3.10 3.91 13.97
C GLN A 240 2.85 5.14 14.85
N MET A 241 2.20 6.18 14.31
CA MET A 241 1.92 7.41 15.04
C MET A 241 0.46 7.49 15.47
N TYR A 242 -0.44 7.07 14.59
CA TYR A 242 -1.89 7.21 14.68
C TYR A 242 -2.56 6.06 13.93
N ALA A 243 -2.83 4.97 14.64
CA ALA A 243 -3.61 3.85 14.11
C ALA A 243 -4.93 4.35 13.49
N GLY A 244 -5.39 3.64 12.46
CA GLY A 244 -6.58 4.01 11.70
C GLY A 244 -7.40 2.79 11.35
N GLU A 245 -7.89 2.72 10.13
CA GLU A 245 -8.82 1.68 9.71
C GLU A 245 -8.15 0.30 9.67
N GLY A 246 -8.48 -0.55 10.65
CA GLY A 246 -8.37 -2.01 10.57
C GLY A 246 -9.57 -2.59 9.83
N ASP A 247 -9.73 -2.20 8.56
CA ASP A 247 -10.84 -2.64 7.69
C ASP A 247 -10.92 -4.18 7.66
N GLU A 248 -12.09 -4.72 7.29
CA GLU A 248 -12.26 -6.15 7.10
C GLU A 248 -11.11 -6.68 6.25
N MET A 249 -10.90 -6.06 5.08
CA MET A 249 -9.74 -6.33 4.25
C MET A 249 -8.52 -5.74 4.92
N ILE A 250 -7.69 -6.66 5.42
CA ILE A 250 -6.46 -6.34 6.13
C ILE A 250 -5.63 -5.33 5.33
N ASN A 251 -5.48 -4.14 5.91
CA ASN A 251 -4.67 -3.08 5.36
C ASN A 251 -3.19 -3.44 5.52
N ALA A 252 -2.56 -4.01 4.48
CA ALA A 252 -1.14 -4.35 4.54
C ALA A 252 -0.30 -3.16 5.05
N PRO A 253 0.65 -3.39 5.98
CA PRO A 253 1.49 -2.37 6.61
C PRO A 253 2.59 -1.89 5.66
N TRP A 254 2.17 -1.34 4.51
CA TRP A 254 3.06 -0.86 3.46
C TRP A 254 4.09 0.13 3.99
N ALA A 255 5.35 -0.16 3.71
CA ALA A 255 6.43 0.80 3.78
C ALA A 255 6.50 1.59 2.46
N GLU A 256 7.69 1.95 2.02
CA GLU A 256 7.92 2.89 0.92
C GLU A 256 8.01 2.19 -0.45
N GLY A 257 7.84 0.87 -0.52
CA GLY A 257 8.01 0.04 -1.71
C GLY A 257 6.71 -0.31 -2.44
N ALA A 258 5.55 0.16 -1.98
CA ALA A 258 4.25 -0.02 -2.66
C ALA A 258 4.08 0.85 -3.93
N ILE A 259 5.15 0.99 -4.70
CA ILE A 259 5.29 1.81 -5.89
C ILE A 259 6.26 1.14 -6.87
N GLY A 260 6.02 1.27 -8.17
CA GLY A 260 6.90 0.70 -9.19
C GLY A 260 6.67 1.32 -10.56
N THR A 261 7.72 1.32 -11.39
CA THR A 261 7.70 1.89 -12.75
C THR A 261 7.93 0.81 -13.78
N ALA A 262 7.07 0.74 -14.80
CA ALA A 262 7.23 -0.18 -15.91
C ALA A 262 6.91 0.47 -17.24
N ARG A 263 7.43 -0.12 -18.32
CA ARG A 263 6.98 0.15 -19.69
C ARG A 263 5.80 -0.77 -19.99
N TYR A 264 4.67 -0.20 -20.36
CA TYR A 264 3.47 -0.94 -20.76
C TYR A 264 3.23 -0.77 -22.25
N VAL A 265 2.91 -1.87 -22.91
CA VAL A 265 2.50 -1.89 -24.32
C VAL A 265 1.06 -2.40 -24.43
N GLY A 266 0.28 -1.75 -25.28
CA GLY A 266 -1.14 -2.01 -25.41
C GLY A 266 -1.85 -1.10 -26.40
N VAL A 267 -3.14 -0.84 -26.15
CA VAL A 267 -4.01 0.02 -26.97
C VAL A 267 -4.67 1.11 -26.13
N SER A 268 -4.85 2.27 -26.73
CA SER A 268 -5.64 3.37 -26.15
C SER A 268 -7.11 2.99 -25.96
N LEU A 269 -7.64 3.09 -24.73
CA LEU A 269 -9.06 2.85 -24.46
C LEU A 269 -9.97 3.84 -25.22
N LYS A 270 -9.48 5.06 -25.48
CA LYS A 270 -10.19 6.04 -26.32
C LYS A 270 -10.46 5.51 -27.73
N LYS A 271 -9.49 4.78 -28.30
CA LYS A 271 -9.61 4.20 -29.66
C LYS A 271 -10.55 3.01 -29.66
N VAL A 272 -10.52 2.17 -28.62
CA VAL A 272 -11.49 1.07 -28.44
C VAL A 272 -12.92 1.61 -28.34
N ILE A 273 -13.16 2.65 -27.52
CA ILE A 273 -14.48 3.29 -27.43
C ILE A 273 -14.90 3.93 -28.77
N LYS A 274 -13.95 4.44 -29.57
CA LYS A 274 -14.24 4.95 -30.92
C LYS A 274 -14.76 3.84 -31.85
N GLN A 275 -14.27 2.61 -31.73
CA GLN A 275 -14.78 1.46 -32.50
C GLN A 275 -16.22 1.08 -32.12
N CYS A 276 -16.67 1.45 -30.92
CA CYS A 276 -18.07 1.37 -30.49
C CYS A 276 -18.92 2.58 -30.93
N GLY A 277 -18.46 3.38 -31.91
CA GLY A 277 -19.13 4.62 -32.33
C GLY A 277 -18.94 5.81 -31.37
N GLY A 278 -18.17 5.63 -30.29
CA GLY A 278 -17.96 6.63 -29.23
C GLY A 278 -18.95 6.48 -28.07
N MET A 279 -18.79 7.37 -27.08
CA MET A 279 -19.74 7.49 -25.98
C MET A 279 -21.13 7.89 -26.50
N ALA A 280 -22.17 7.28 -25.94
CA ALA A 280 -23.55 7.71 -26.12
C ALA A 280 -23.85 8.95 -25.25
N ASP A 281 -24.97 9.61 -25.51
CA ASP A 281 -25.38 10.81 -24.78
C ASP A 281 -25.53 10.51 -23.28
N GLY A 282 -25.06 11.44 -22.44
CA GLY A 282 -25.05 11.31 -20.99
C GLY A 282 -23.90 10.48 -20.41
N GLY A 283 -23.12 9.75 -21.23
CA GLY A 283 -21.99 8.96 -20.78
C GLY A 283 -20.82 9.83 -20.25
N LYS A 284 -20.45 9.66 -18.98
CA LYS A 284 -19.43 10.47 -18.30
C LYS A 284 -18.34 9.66 -17.61
N HIS A 285 -18.57 8.37 -17.33
CA HIS A 285 -17.64 7.50 -16.63
C HIS A 285 -17.54 6.14 -17.32
N LEU A 286 -16.41 5.47 -17.15
CA LEU A 286 -16.19 4.10 -17.59
C LEU A 286 -15.87 3.28 -16.35
N GLU A 287 -16.75 2.34 -16.04
CA GLU A 287 -16.55 1.32 -15.01
C GLU A 287 -15.81 0.13 -15.60
N PHE A 288 -14.87 -0.40 -14.85
CA PHE A 288 -13.95 -1.45 -15.22
C PHE A 288 -14.18 -2.64 -14.29
N HIS A 289 -14.44 -3.80 -14.89
CA HIS A 289 -14.72 -5.06 -14.19
C HIS A 289 -13.48 -5.94 -14.27
N GLY A 290 -12.87 -6.20 -13.10
CA GLY A 290 -11.78 -7.15 -12.93
C GLY A 290 -12.32 -8.53 -12.55
N ALA A 291 -11.60 -9.58 -12.90
CA ALA A 291 -12.05 -10.96 -12.67
C ALA A 291 -11.93 -11.41 -11.21
N ASP A 292 -11.16 -10.74 -10.36
CA ASP A 292 -10.96 -11.18 -8.98
C ASP A 292 -12.23 -11.02 -8.12
N THR A 293 -12.50 -12.02 -7.30
CA THR A 293 -13.55 -11.99 -6.27
C THR A 293 -13.13 -11.08 -5.13
N TYR A 294 -14.00 -10.14 -4.80
CA TYR A 294 -13.85 -9.14 -3.75
C TYR A 294 -14.97 -9.31 -2.72
N PHE A 295 -14.60 -9.19 -1.46
CA PHE A 295 -15.48 -9.33 -0.31
C PHE A 295 -15.53 -8.03 0.48
N LYS A 296 -16.72 -7.61 0.88
CA LYS A 296 -16.92 -6.41 1.72
C LYS A 296 -18.25 -6.45 2.45
N GLN A 297 -18.26 -6.26 3.76
CA GLN A 297 -19.48 -6.20 4.58
C GLN A 297 -20.37 -7.44 4.38
N ASN A 298 -19.76 -8.63 4.37
CA ASN A 298 -20.41 -9.92 4.08
C ASN A 298 -21.02 -10.03 2.66
N GLU A 299 -20.74 -9.09 1.76
CA GLU A 299 -21.11 -9.16 0.35
C GLU A 299 -19.95 -9.70 -0.49
N VAL A 300 -20.30 -10.40 -1.57
CA VAL A 300 -19.35 -10.97 -2.54
C VAL A 300 -19.62 -10.38 -3.93
N MET A 301 -18.57 -9.95 -4.62
CA MET A 301 -18.67 -9.29 -5.93
C MET A 301 -17.36 -9.38 -6.69
N ASN A 302 -17.31 -8.90 -7.93
CA ASN A 302 -16.04 -8.71 -8.64
C ASN A 302 -15.39 -7.35 -8.26
N TYR A 303 -14.09 -7.22 -8.49
CA TYR A 303 -13.40 -5.94 -8.32
C TYR A 303 -13.87 -4.91 -9.37
N LEU A 304 -14.38 -3.77 -8.89
CA LEU A 304 -15.02 -2.76 -9.72
C LEU A 304 -14.57 -1.35 -9.33
N VAL A 305 -14.12 -0.58 -10.32
CA VAL A 305 -13.81 0.85 -10.20
C VAL A 305 -14.15 1.56 -11.50
N SER A 306 -14.17 2.89 -11.48
CA SER A 306 -14.44 3.71 -12.65
C SER A 306 -13.49 4.90 -12.73
N VAL A 307 -13.30 5.39 -13.96
CA VAL A 307 -12.60 6.66 -14.24
C VAL A 307 -13.50 7.57 -15.07
N PRO A 308 -13.33 8.90 -14.98
CA PRO A 308 -14.10 9.81 -15.81
C PRO A 308 -13.71 9.68 -17.29
N TRP A 309 -14.68 9.86 -18.18
CA TRP A 309 -14.47 9.87 -19.63
C TRP A 309 -13.46 10.94 -20.04
N SER A 310 -13.34 12.05 -19.32
CA SER A 310 -12.31 13.07 -19.57
C SER A 310 -10.89 12.49 -19.55
N LYS A 311 -10.60 11.57 -18.62
CA LYS A 311 -9.29 10.89 -18.49
C LYS A 311 -9.01 9.98 -19.70
N VAL A 312 -10.03 9.23 -20.13
CA VAL A 312 -9.93 8.37 -21.32
C VAL A 312 -9.79 9.22 -22.58
N LYS A 313 -10.60 10.28 -22.73
CA LYS A 313 -10.58 11.22 -23.86
C LYS A 313 -9.23 11.94 -24.00
N ALA A 314 -8.54 12.20 -22.89
CA ALA A 314 -7.19 12.75 -22.87
C ALA A 314 -6.11 11.75 -23.36
N ASN A 315 -6.48 10.50 -23.69
CA ASN A 315 -5.58 9.43 -24.10
C ASN A 315 -4.63 8.98 -22.98
N GLU A 316 -5.13 8.96 -21.74
CA GLU A 316 -4.33 8.64 -20.53
C GLU A 316 -4.77 7.32 -19.87
N VAL A 317 -5.54 6.52 -20.60
CA VAL A 317 -6.01 5.19 -20.18
C VAL A 317 -5.78 4.21 -21.32
N MET A 318 -5.08 3.12 -21.03
CA MET A 318 -4.78 2.06 -21.99
C MET A 318 -5.14 0.68 -21.44
N LEU A 319 -5.44 -0.23 -22.35
CA LEU A 319 -5.49 -1.66 -22.13
C LEU A 319 -4.12 -2.22 -22.49
N ALA A 320 -3.39 -2.77 -21.53
CA ALA A 320 -2.04 -3.30 -21.70
C ALA A 320 -2.04 -4.83 -21.63
N TRP A 321 -1.23 -5.47 -22.47
CA TRP A 321 -0.99 -6.92 -22.47
C TRP A 321 0.49 -7.29 -22.30
N GLU A 322 1.38 -6.30 -22.34
CA GLU A 322 2.83 -6.48 -22.18
C GLU A 322 3.36 -5.47 -21.15
N MET A 323 4.33 -5.91 -20.36
CA MET A 323 5.00 -5.16 -19.32
C MET A 323 6.51 -5.42 -19.37
N ASN A 324 7.29 -4.36 -19.58
CA ASN A 324 8.74 -4.37 -19.69
C ASN A 324 9.32 -5.25 -20.82
N GLY A 325 8.63 -5.34 -21.96
CA GLY A 325 9.08 -6.14 -23.11
C GLY A 325 8.60 -7.59 -23.09
N GLU A 326 7.91 -8.01 -22.03
CA GLU A 326 7.41 -9.37 -21.83
C GLU A 326 5.89 -9.37 -21.71
N PRO A 327 5.20 -10.47 -22.08
CA PRO A 327 3.79 -10.63 -21.73
C PRO A 327 3.54 -10.32 -20.25
N LEU A 328 2.37 -9.76 -19.93
CA LEU A 328 2.01 -9.49 -18.54
C LEU A 328 2.17 -10.75 -17.69
N PRO A 329 2.86 -10.70 -16.54
CA PRO A 329 2.81 -11.77 -15.56
C PRO A 329 1.37 -11.95 -15.05
N LYS A 330 0.95 -13.18 -14.70
CA LYS A 330 -0.44 -13.44 -14.29
C LYS A 330 -0.82 -12.63 -13.06
N ILE A 331 0.11 -12.48 -12.11
CA ILE A 331 -0.09 -11.68 -10.90
C ILE A 331 -0.30 -10.17 -11.17
N HIS A 332 0.16 -9.69 -12.34
CA HIS A 332 0.06 -8.30 -12.77
C HIS A 332 -1.13 -8.02 -13.70
N GLY A 333 -1.97 -9.02 -13.96
CA GLY A 333 -3.20 -8.85 -14.74
C GLY A 333 -3.17 -9.43 -16.15
N TYR A 334 -2.39 -10.50 -16.41
CA TYR A 334 -2.51 -11.26 -17.66
C TYR A 334 -3.95 -11.75 -17.90
N PRO A 335 -4.44 -11.80 -19.14
CA PRO A 335 -3.78 -11.37 -20.37
C PRO A 335 -3.84 -9.86 -20.59
N VAL A 336 -4.82 -9.17 -20.00
CA VAL A 336 -5.01 -7.72 -20.17
C VAL A 336 -5.34 -7.03 -18.86
N ARG A 337 -4.69 -5.88 -18.63
CA ARG A 337 -5.02 -4.94 -17.55
C ARG A 337 -5.30 -3.55 -18.08
N LEU A 338 -5.97 -2.74 -17.26
CA LEU A 338 -5.96 -1.29 -17.40
C LEU A 338 -4.67 -0.71 -16.82
N VAL A 339 -4.17 0.34 -17.47
CA VAL A 339 -3.17 1.26 -16.94
C VAL A 339 -3.73 2.69 -17.06
N VAL A 340 -4.00 3.29 -15.90
CA VAL A 340 -4.57 4.65 -15.78
C VAL A 340 -3.47 5.60 -15.31
N MET A 341 -2.93 6.38 -16.24
CA MET A 341 -1.69 7.14 -16.02
C MET A 341 -1.88 8.26 -15.00
N GLY A 342 -1.03 8.32 -13.97
CA GLY A 342 -1.07 9.37 -12.94
C GLY A 342 -2.20 9.23 -11.91
N TYR A 343 -3.02 8.18 -11.98
CA TYR A 343 -3.99 7.84 -10.92
C TYR A 343 -3.40 6.82 -9.94
N ILE A 344 -4.05 6.66 -8.79
CA ILE A 344 -3.75 5.59 -7.84
C ILE A 344 -3.84 4.22 -8.50
N GLY A 345 -3.04 3.27 -8.02
CA GLY A 345 -2.98 1.93 -8.58
C GLY A 345 -4.33 1.20 -8.60
N ALA A 346 -5.22 1.48 -7.65
CA ALA A 346 -6.56 0.90 -7.57
C ALA A 346 -7.41 1.15 -8.84
N ARG A 347 -7.15 2.22 -9.60
CA ARG A 347 -7.88 2.53 -10.85
C ARG A 347 -7.38 1.73 -12.06
N SER A 348 -6.20 1.12 -11.94
CA SER A 348 -5.57 0.30 -12.99
C SER A 348 -5.97 -1.17 -12.81
N VAL A 349 -7.24 -1.49 -13.10
CA VAL A 349 -7.84 -2.83 -12.93
C VAL A 349 -7.02 -3.92 -13.62
N LYS A 350 -6.81 -5.04 -12.93
CA LYS A 350 -6.17 -6.24 -13.48
C LYS A 350 -7.23 -7.23 -13.95
N TRP A 351 -6.85 -8.13 -14.85
CA TRP A 351 -7.75 -9.19 -15.35
C TRP A 351 -9.07 -8.60 -15.85
N VAL A 352 -9.00 -7.52 -16.62
CA VAL A 352 -10.21 -6.81 -17.07
C VAL A 352 -10.97 -7.67 -18.05
N TYR A 353 -12.29 -7.78 -17.89
CA TYR A 353 -13.13 -8.55 -18.81
C TYR A 353 -14.34 -7.77 -19.32
N ARG A 354 -14.71 -6.66 -18.65
CA ARG A 354 -15.81 -5.80 -19.08
C ARG A 354 -15.53 -4.34 -18.77
N ILE A 355 -15.97 -3.46 -19.67
CA ILE A 355 -15.99 -2.02 -19.50
C ILE A 355 -17.41 -1.51 -19.76
N ARG A 356 -18.01 -0.90 -18.75
CA ARG A 356 -19.37 -0.37 -18.83
C ARG A 356 -19.35 1.15 -18.76
N ALA A 357 -19.91 1.81 -19.78
CA ALA A 357 -20.09 3.26 -19.78
C ALA A 357 -21.29 3.69 -18.92
N LEU A 358 -21.06 4.63 -18.02
CA LEU A 358 -22.01 5.09 -16.99
C LEU A 358 -22.22 6.62 -17.02
N PRO A 359 -23.36 7.12 -16.54
CA PRO A 359 -23.61 8.57 -16.42
C PRO A 359 -22.91 9.19 -15.21
N HIS A 360 -22.53 8.38 -14.22
CA HIS A 360 -21.95 8.80 -12.93
C HIS A 360 -20.80 7.88 -12.53
N PRO A 361 -19.93 8.29 -11.58
CA PRO A 361 -18.96 7.38 -10.98
C PRO A 361 -19.62 6.10 -10.47
N THR A 362 -18.92 4.97 -10.53
CA THR A 362 -19.43 3.71 -9.99
C THR A 362 -19.76 3.83 -8.50
N ARG A 363 -20.78 3.08 -8.07
CA ARG A 363 -21.14 2.89 -6.67
C ARG A 363 -20.50 1.63 -6.07
N ALA A 364 -19.66 0.91 -6.81
CA ALA A 364 -18.95 -0.26 -6.29
C ALA A 364 -18.14 0.09 -5.02
N PRO A 365 -18.18 -0.75 -3.96
CA PRO A 365 -17.63 -0.43 -2.64
C PRO A 365 -16.15 -0.03 -2.66
N VAL A 366 -15.33 -0.70 -3.47
CA VAL A 366 -13.91 -0.36 -3.66
C VAL A 366 -13.71 1.14 -3.93
N GLN A 367 -14.55 1.74 -4.77
CA GLN A 367 -14.45 3.17 -5.09
C GLN A 367 -15.28 4.07 -4.17
N SER A 368 -16.50 3.64 -3.83
CA SER A 368 -17.48 4.49 -3.16
C SER A 368 -17.41 4.43 -1.62
N LYS A 369 -16.71 3.44 -1.07
CA LYS A 369 -16.60 3.17 0.37
C LYS A 369 -15.16 2.98 0.88
N GLU A 370 -14.21 2.54 0.06
CA GLU A 370 -12.83 2.26 0.52
C GLU A 370 -11.80 3.33 0.13
N TYR A 371 -11.48 3.49 -1.16
CA TYR A 371 -10.44 4.41 -1.63
C TYR A 371 -10.91 5.89 -1.60
N LEU A 372 -11.15 6.36 -0.38
CA LEU A 372 -11.65 7.66 -0.02
C LEU A 372 -10.61 8.41 0.81
N TYR A 373 -10.49 9.71 0.56
CA TYR A 373 -9.70 10.61 1.38
C TYR A 373 -10.64 11.43 2.27
N PHE A 374 -10.41 11.37 3.57
CA PHE A 374 -11.22 12.04 4.57
C PHE A 374 -10.48 13.22 5.21
N ASN A 375 -11.26 14.09 5.87
CA ASN A 375 -10.68 15.11 6.74
C ASN A 375 -9.91 14.46 7.91
N GLN A 376 -8.96 15.20 8.47
CA GLN A 376 -8.05 14.70 9.50
C GLN A 376 -8.56 14.94 10.93
N GLN A 377 -9.84 15.28 11.10
CA GLN A 377 -10.44 15.76 12.37
C GLN A 377 -11.60 14.88 12.86
N VAL A 378 -12.11 13.96 12.04
CA VAL A 378 -13.21 13.07 12.38
C VAL A 378 -12.70 11.63 12.46
N GLY A 379 -13.05 10.87 13.49
CA GLY A 379 -12.67 9.46 13.66
C GLY A 379 -13.62 8.47 12.97
N LYS A 380 -13.22 7.18 12.90
CA LYS A 380 -13.92 6.07 12.21
C LYS A 380 -15.44 6.16 12.23
N HIS A 381 -16.00 6.11 13.43
CA HIS A 381 -17.42 5.87 13.66
C HIS A 381 -18.29 7.10 13.36
N ASN A 382 -17.64 8.25 13.12
CA ASN A 382 -18.29 9.50 12.76
C ASN A 382 -18.03 9.89 11.29
N GLN A 383 -17.23 9.11 10.55
CA GLN A 383 -17.01 9.30 9.12
C GLN A 383 -18.00 8.44 8.33
N LEU A 384 -18.88 9.10 7.57
CA LEU A 384 -19.75 8.41 6.61
C LEU A 384 -19.03 8.29 5.26
N PRO A 385 -19.18 7.18 4.51
CA PRO A 385 -18.55 7.02 3.19
C PRO A 385 -18.81 8.19 2.22
N VAL A 386 -19.98 8.82 2.32
CA VAL A 386 -20.36 9.97 1.49
C VAL A 386 -19.57 11.25 1.78
N MET A 387 -18.86 11.32 2.91
CA MET A 387 -18.01 12.46 3.28
C MET A 387 -16.61 12.37 2.64
N GLY A 388 -16.23 11.19 2.16
CA GLY A 388 -14.91 10.96 1.59
C GLY A 388 -14.80 11.40 0.14
N ILE A 389 -13.62 11.90 -0.24
CA ILE A 389 -13.31 12.22 -1.63
C ILE A 389 -12.72 10.98 -2.29
N GLN A 390 -13.33 10.51 -3.39
CA GLN A 390 -12.80 9.38 -4.16
C GLN A 390 -11.41 9.69 -4.68
N ILE A 391 -10.41 8.93 -4.23
CA ILE A 391 -9.02 9.20 -4.58
C ILE A 391 -8.83 8.85 -6.06
N GLN A 392 -8.28 9.80 -6.82
CA GLN A 392 -7.96 9.65 -8.24
C GLN A 392 -6.46 9.85 -8.44
N GLU A 393 -5.99 11.09 -8.47
CA GLU A 393 -4.57 11.41 -8.61
C GLU A 393 -3.81 11.23 -7.29
N MET A 394 -2.57 10.75 -7.37
CA MET A 394 -1.65 10.82 -6.23
C MET A 394 -1.08 12.25 -6.09
N PRO A 395 -0.99 12.81 -4.88
CA PRO A 395 -0.23 14.04 -4.66
C PRO A 395 1.27 13.78 -4.79
N VAL A 396 2.06 14.85 -4.77
CA VAL A 396 3.52 14.75 -4.71
C VAL A 396 3.95 13.99 -3.45
N SER A 397 4.88 13.05 -3.60
CA SER A 397 5.43 12.23 -2.53
C SER A 397 6.87 11.84 -2.83
N SER A 398 7.64 11.58 -1.78
CA SER A 398 9.01 11.08 -1.88
C SER A 398 9.35 10.20 -0.70
N ALA A 399 10.40 9.40 -0.83
CA ALA A 399 10.88 8.53 0.24
C ALA A 399 12.38 8.27 0.14
N ILE A 400 12.98 7.99 1.30
CA ILE A 400 14.40 7.67 1.49
C ILE A 400 14.52 6.14 1.57
N MET A 401 15.27 5.56 0.65
CA MET A 401 15.55 4.11 0.61
C MET A 401 16.85 3.74 1.31
N SER A 402 17.75 4.71 1.51
CA SER A 402 18.97 4.58 2.32
C SER A 402 19.43 5.98 2.75
N PRO A 403 19.90 6.17 4.00
CA PRO A 403 20.05 5.18 5.07
C PRO A 403 18.70 4.73 5.66
N TRP A 404 18.72 3.76 6.58
CA TRP A 404 17.52 3.22 7.24
C TRP A 404 17.34 3.76 8.65
N THR A 405 16.08 3.81 9.11
CA THR A 405 15.76 4.25 10.47
C THR A 405 16.49 3.38 11.51
N LYS A 406 17.01 4.01 12.56
CA LYS A 406 17.87 3.47 13.62
C LYS A 406 19.23 2.93 13.18
N GLN A 407 19.65 3.16 11.94
CA GLN A 407 20.98 2.77 11.48
C GLN A 407 22.06 3.68 12.08
N VAL A 408 23.19 3.09 12.47
CA VAL A 408 24.41 3.85 12.78
C VAL A 408 25.16 4.10 11.48
N VAL A 409 25.37 5.37 11.15
CA VAL A 409 25.99 5.80 9.89
C VAL A 409 27.32 6.47 10.22
N VAL A 410 28.40 5.81 9.78
CA VAL A 410 29.75 6.35 9.90
C VAL A 410 30.09 7.09 8.61
N HIS A 411 30.49 8.35 8.70
CA HIS A 411 30.72 9.22 7.54
C HIS A 411 31.86 10.23 7.74
N GLU A 412 32.21 10.96 6.68
CA GLU A 412 33.28 11.99 6.68
C GLU A 412 32.70 13.35 6.23
N GLY A 413 31.72 13.85 6.99
CA GLY A 413 31.05 15.13 6.70
C GLY A 413 29.90 15.07 5.66
N LYS A 414 29.64 13.91 5.04
CA LYS A 414 28.48 13.71 4.15
C LYS A 414 27.89 12.31 4.28
N ILE A 415 26.56 12.19 4.22
CA ILE A 415 25.84 10.92 4.27
C ILE A 415 25.28 10.60 2.88
N ALA A 416 25.66 9.44 2.33
CA ALA A 416 25.10 8.96 1.07
C ALA A 416 23.63 8.59 1.26
N CYS A 417 22.75 9.29 0.55
CA CYS A 417 21.31 9.08 0.58
C CYS A 417 20.82 8.67 -0.82
N LYS A 418 19.79 7.82 -0.87
CA LYS A 418 19.07 7.57 -2.13
C LYS A 418 17.59 7.33 -1.89
N GLY A 419 16.78 7.54 -2.93
CA GLY A 419 15.34 7.39 -2.81
C GLY A 419 14.57 7.58 -4.11
N TRP A 420 13.27 7.81 -3.96
CA TRP A 420 12.36 8.11 -5.07
C TRP A 420 11.51 9.34 -4.78
N ALA A 421 11.01 9.96 -5.84
CA ALA A 421 10.04 11.04 -5.81
C ALA A 421 9.01 10.84 -6.94
N TYR A 422 7.74 11.15 -6.70
CA TYR A 422 6.65 10.97 -7.67
C TYR A 422 5.54 11.99 -7.46
N SER A 423 4.86 12.39 -8.53
CA SER A 423 3.61 13.17 -8.49
C SER A 423 2.63 12.60 -9.50
N GLY A 424 1.36 12.46 -9.11
CA GLY A 424 0.30 11.97 -9.99
C GLY A 424 -0.20 13.04 -10.96
N GLY A 425 -1.29 12.73 -11.67
CA GLY A 425 -1.96 13.69 -12.57
C GLY A 425 -1.16 14.12 -13.81
N GLY A 426 0.02 13.53 -14.05
CA GLY A 426 0.90 13.88 -15.17
C GLY A 426 1.81 15.06 -14.87
N ARG A 427 1.87 15.44 -13.59
CA ARG A 427 2.95 16.24 -13.02
C ARG A 427 4.16 15.34 -12.79
N TRP A 428 5.34 15.93 -12.69
CA TRP A 428 6.58 15.19 -12.47
C TRP A 428 7.41 15.88 -11.38
N PRO A 429 8.24 15.11 -10.64
CA PRO A 429 9.23 15.68 -9.73
C PRO A 429 10.17 16.64 -10.45
N GLU A 430 10.18 17.90 -10.03
CA GLU A 430 11.05 18.95 -10.58
C GLU A 430 12.24 19.23 -9.66
N ARG A 431 12.03 19.17 -8.34
CA ARG A 431 13.08 19.39 -7.34
C ARG A 431 12.91 18.44 -6.16
N VAL A 432 13.98 17.78 -5.75
CA VAL A 432 14.04 16.97 -4.52
C VAL A 432 15.01 17.64 -3.57
N GLU A 433 14.63 17.76 -2.30
CA GLU A 433 15.44 18.41 -1.27
C GLU A 433 15.59 17.47 -0.07
N LEU A 434 16.79 17.45 0.50
CA LEU A 434 17.10 16.71 1.71
C LEU A 434 17.55 17.65 2.83
N SER A 435 17.25 17.26 4.06
CA SER A 435 17.67 17.91 5.28
C SER A 435 18.32 16.88 6.20
N ALA A 436 19.38 17.24 6.91
CA ALA A 436 20.02 16.40 7.93
C ALA A 436 19.63 16.79 9.38
N ASP A 437 18.89 17.89 9.55
CA ASP A 437 18.58 18.49 10.85
C ASP A 437 17.09 18.41 11.23
N GLY A 438 16.31 17.53 10.59
CA GLY A 438 14.87 17.42 10.86
C GLY A 438 13.99 18.41 10.07
N GLY A 439 14.57 19.18 9.15
CA GLY A 439 13.82 20.00 8.18
C GLY A 439 14.02 21.50 8.35
N PHE A 440 15.03 21.94 9.12
CA PHE A 440 15.37 23.35 9.27
C PHE A 440 16.18 23.85 8.07
N SER A 441 17.15 23.05 7.60
CA SER A 441 18.03 23.41 6.47
C SER A 441 17.92 22.41 5.33
N TRP A 442 17.78 22.90 4.10
CA TRP A 442 17.51 22.06 2.92
C TRP A 442 18.60 22.18 1.86
N TYR A 443 19.02 21.03 1.33
CA TYR A 443 19.93 20.89 0.22
C TYR A 443 19.18 20.32 -0.98
N SER A 444 19.22 21.02 -2.11
CA SER A 444 18.63 20.52 -3.36
C SER A 444 19.51 19.41 -3.95
N VAL A 445 18.90 18.30 -4.32
CA VAL A 445 19.56 17.26 -5.13
C VAL A 445 19.86 17.85 -6.52
N PRO A 446 21.11 17.80 -7.00
CA PRO A 446 21.45 18.23 -8.35
C PRO A 446 20.70 17.42 -9.42
N ASN A 447 20.37 18.05 -10.55
CA ASN A 447 19.52 17.42 -11.58
C ASN A 447 20.16 16.19 -12.23
N GLU A 448 21.49 16.18 -12.34
CA GLU A 448 22.32 15.09 -12.82
C GLU A 448 22.26 13.84 -11.94
N ASN A 449 21.90 14.00 -10.67
CA ASN A 449 21.75 12.90 -9.72
C ASN A 449 20.32 12.35 -9.65
N LEU A 450 19.41 12.88 -10.48
CA LEU A 450 18.04 12.44 -10.59
C LEU A 450 17.89 11.60 -11.88
N SER A 451 17.16 10.47 -11.85
CA SER A 451 16.94 9.62 -13.04
C SER A 451 16.23 10.36 -14.17
N THR A 452 16.32 9.91 -15.42
CA THR A 452 15.65 10.56 -16.56
C THR A 452 14.19 10.93 -16.28
N LYS A 453 13.82 12.17 -16.65
CA LYS A 453 12.48 12.72 -16.46
C LYS A 453 11.50 12.12 -17.46
N HIS A 454 10.39 11.60 -16.96
CA HIS A 454 9.26 11.12 -17.75
C HIS A 454 7.95 11.67 -17.20
N LYS A 455 6.97 11.93 -18.07
CA LYS A 455 5.68 12.56 -17.68
C LYS A 455 4.88 11.75 -16.65
N TRP A 456 4.92 10.42 -16.76
CA TRP A 456 4.08 9.51 -15.95
C TRP A 456 4.89 8.62 -15.03
N ALA A 457 6.19 8.88 -14.89
CA ALA A 457 7.06 8.07 -14.05
C ALA A 457 7.66 8.89 -12.90
N TRP A 458 8.03 8.19 -11.84
CA TRP A 458 8.83 8.71 -10.74
C TRP A 458 10.19 9.20 -11.22
N ARG A 459 10.93 9.84 -10.32
CA ARG A 459 12.37 10.02 -10.43
C ARG A 459 13.04 9.34 -9.24
N THR A 460 14.01 8.47 -9.50
CA THR A 460 14.93 8.01 -8.46
C THR A 460 16.04 9.04 -8.29
N TRP A 461 16.65 9.09 -7.12
CA TRP A 461 17.66 10.10 -6.79
C TRP A 461 18.73 9.54 -5.87
N GLU A 462 19.95 10.07 -5.99
CA GLU A 462 21.08 9.81 -5.10
C GLU A 462 21.74 11.13 -4.68
N PHE A 463 22.20 11.27 -3.45
CA PHE A 463 22.79 12.52 -2.97
C PHE A 463 23.68 12.31 -1.76
N ASP A 464 24.91 12.84 -1.80
CA ASP A 464 25.78 12.93 -0.64
C ASP A 464 25.40 14.15 0.20
N LEU A 465 24.46 13.95 1.13
CA LEU A 465 23.90 14.98 1.98
C LEU A 465 24.98 15.52 2.93
N PRO A 466 25.32 16.83 2.88
CA PRO A 466 26.20 17.42 3.87
C PRO A 466 25.66 17.24 5.29
N CYS A 467 26.50 16.70 6.17
CA CYS A 467 26.14 16.40 7.55
C CYS A 467 27.38 16.53 8.43
N ASP A 468 27.37 17.52 9.32
CA ASP A 468 28.50 17.79 10.21
C ASP A 468 28.26 17.30 11.65
N VAL A 469 26.98 17.21 12.04
CA VAL A 469 26.52 16.86 13.39
C VAL A 469 26.67 15.37 13.70
N GLU A 470 26.87 15.05 14.98
CA GLU A 470 27.00 13.69 15.51
C GLU A 470 25.85 13.36 16.47
N GLY A 471 25.55 12.08 16.67
CA GLY A 471 24.46 11.61 17.53
C GLY A 471 23.17 11.34 16.76
N TRP A 472 22.03 11.30 17.47
CA TRP A 472 20.73 11.07 16.83
C TRP A 472 20.30 12.27 16.00
N ILE A 473 20.08 12.05 14.71
CA ILE A 473 19.60 13.06 13.77
C ILE A 473 18.42 12.53 12.95
N GLU A 474 17.75 13.45 12.25
CA GLU A 474 16.63 13.15 11.36
C GLU A 474 16.94 13.60 9.94
N ILE A 475 17.06 12.62 9.04
CA ILE A 475 17.15 12.93 7.61
C ILE A 475 15.73 13.00 7.05
N VAL A 476 15.41 14.13 6.42
CA VAL A 476 14.08 14.43 5.87
C VAL A 476 14.19 14.67 4.38
N VAL A 477 13.26 14.11 3.60
CA VAL A 477 13.15 14.39 2.15
C VAL A 477 11.81 15.02 1.82
N ARG A 478 11.83 16.00 0.90
CA ARG A 478 10.64 16.55 0.27
C ARG A 478 10.83 16.72 -1.24
N CYS A 479 9.73 16.68 -1.98
CA CYS A 479 9.70 16.87 -3.41
C CYS A 479 8.77 18.04 -3.78
N TRP A 480 9.20 18.83 -4.76
CA TRP A 480 8.40 19.80 -5.47
C TRP A 480 8.11 19.29 -6.88
N ASP A 481 6.84 19.29 -7.26
CA ASP A 481 6.48 19.00 -8.65
C ASP A 481 6.49 20.24 -9.54
N ASN A 482 6.31 20.06 -10.85
CA ASN A 482 6.29 21.14 -11.82
C ASN A 482 5.09 22.08 -11.74
N SER A 483 4.15 21.84 -10.83
CA SER A 483 3.05 22.75 -10.47
C SER A 483 3.28 23.42 -9.13
N LEU A 484 4.49 23.31 -8.56
CA LEU A 484 4.89 23.85 -7.27
C LEU A 484 4.13 23.26 -6.07
N ASN A 485 3.50 22.10 -6.23
CA ASN A 485 3.01 21.36 -5.07
C ASN A 485 4.19 20.81 -4.27
N THR A 486 4.06 20.76 -2.95
CA THR A 486 5.03 20.15 -2.04
C THR A 486 4.34 19.32 -0.95
N GLN A 487 5.14 18.61 -0.18
CA GLN A 487 4.71 17.68 0.85
C GLN A 487 4.47 18.40 2.19
N PRO A 488 3.42 18.04 2.96
CA PRO A 488 3.31 18.42 4.37
C PRO A 488 4.55 17.96 5.14
N LEU A 489 4.99 18.69 6.18
CA LEU A 489 6.21 18.30 6.91
C LEU A 489 6.00 17.05 7.77
N GLU A 490 4.86 16.96 8.46
CA GLU A 490 4.61 15.92 9.46
C GLU A 490 3.46 14.99 9.07
N VAL A 491 3.53 13.74 9.55
CA VAL A 491 2.52 12.70 9.29
C VAL A 491 1.13 13.16 9.71
N ARG A 492 1.00 13.83 10.86
CA ARG A 492 -0.28 14.31 11.41
C ARG A 492 -1.04 15.21 10.43
N ASN A 493 -0.34 16.00 9.62
CA ASN A 493 -0.96 16.89 8.62
C ASN A 493 -1.52 16.13 7.42
N SER A 494 -1.03 14.92 7.16
CA SER A 494 -1.51 14.04 6.08
C SER A 494 -2.39 12.89 6.58
N TRP A 495 -2.45 12.67 7.89
CA TRP A 495 -3.15 11.54 8.50
C TRP A 495 -4.63 11.53 8.16
N ASN A 496 -5.17 10.38 7.79
CA ASN A 496 -6.62 10.19 7.63
C ASN A 496 -6.99 8.79 8.10
N TRP A 497 -8.25 8.61 8.49
CA TRP A 497 -8.72 7.36 9.06
C TRP A 497 -8.47 6.13 8.16
N GLY A 498 -8.70 6.23 6.85
CA GLY A 498 -8.45 5.14 5.89
C GLY A 498 -6.97 4.82 5.66
N LEU A 499 -6.06 5.59 6.27
CA LEU A 499 -4.61 5.45 6.17
C LEU A 499 -4.13 5.36 4.72
N HIS A 500 -4.72 6.20 3.87
CA HIS A 500 -4.35 6.37 2.48
C HIS A 500 -3.51 7.64 2.32
N VAL A 501 -2.80 7.76 1.20
CA VAL A 501 -2.15 8.99 0.75
C VAL A 501 -1.17 9.58 1.80
N THR A 502 -0.27 8.75 2.33
CA THR A 502 0.85 9.26 3.14
C THR A 502 1.77 10.10 2.25
N SER A 503 1.56 11.41 2.28
CA SER A 503 2.26 12.38 1.44
C SER A 503 3.14 13.34 2.24
N SER A 504 3.19 13.22 3.56
CA SER A 504 4.14 13.95 4.40
C SER A 504 5.59 13.74 3.96
N CYS A 505 6.49 14.63 4.34
CA CYS A 505 7.92 14.45 4.16
C CYS A 505 8.34 13.14 4.83
N HIS A 506 9.12 12.31 4.13
CA HIS A 506 9.60 11.06 4.69
C HIS A 506 10.80 11.33 5.57
N ARG A 507 10.84 10.71 6.75
CA ARG A 507 11.82 10.98 7.81
C ARG A 507 12.49 9.67 8.22
N VAL A 508 13.82 9.63 8.27
CA VAL A 508 14.58 8.51 8.84
C VAL A 508 15.45 9.02 9.99
N LYS A 509 15.34 8.36 11.15
CA LYS A 509 16.16 8.66 12.33
C LYS A 509 17.44 7.85 12.25
N ILE A 510 18.61 8.46 12.26
CA ILE A 510 19.89 7.73 12.21
C ILE A 510 20.82 8.21 13.32
N TYR A 511 21.79 7.38 13.70
CA TYR A 511 22.86 7.80 14.59
C TYR A 511 24.10 8.15 13.78
N SER A 512 24.45 9.42 13.77
CA SER A 512 25.51 10.03 12.99
C SER A 512 26.85 9.90 13.71
N VAL A 513 27.86 9.36 13.01
CA VAL A 513 29.23 9.18 13.52
C VAL A 513 30.20 9.79 12.51
N ASN A 514 30.73 10.99 12.80
CA ASN A 514 31.49 11.77 11.84
C ASN A 514 33.01 11.57 12.04
N LYS A 515 33.63 10.69 11.26
CA LYS A 515 35.08 10.39 11.34
C LYS A 515 35.98 11.57 10.97
N SER A 516 35.43 12.65 10.39
CA SER A 516 36.22 13.87 10.17
C SER A 516 36.57 14.55 11.50
N ARG A 517 35.77 14.33 12.55
CA ARG A 517 36.03 14.82 13.92
C ARG A 517 37.11 13.97 14.60
N GLU A 518 38.09 14.65 15.20
CA GLU A 518 39.26 13.98 15.79
C GLU A 518 38.89 13.01 16.92
N LEU A 519 38.03 13.43 17.85
CA LEU A 519 37.59 12.60 18.98
C LEU A 519 36.90 11.32 18.50
N THR A 520 35.98 11.44 17.54
CA THR A 520 35.26 10.31 16.96
C THR A 520 36.17 9.36 16.21
N ARG A 521 37.13 9.89 15.44
CA ARG A 521 38.14 9.07 14.76
C ARG A 521 38.97 8.26 15.75
N LYS A 522 39.50 8.91 16.80
CA LYS A 522 40.24 8.22 17.89
C LYS A 522 39.37 7.13 18.52
N ARG A 523 38.10 7.45 18.82
CA ARG A 523 37.19 6.47 19.43
C ARG A 523 36.96 5.25 18.55
N ILE A 524 36.75 5.43 17.24
CA ILE A 524 36.58 4.30 16.31
C ILE A 524 37.86 3.47 16.23
N GLU A 525 39.03 4.09 16.23
CA GLU A 525 40.30 3.39 16.27
C GLU A 525 40.46 2.57 17.56
N ASP A 526 39.99 3.05 18.70
CA ASP A 526 40.05 2.31 19.96
C ASP A 526 39.15 1.07 19.96
N PHE A 527 37.93 1.18 19.44
CA PHE A 527 37.06 0.02 19.21
C PHE A 527 37.75 -1.00 18.29
N ALA A 528 38.34 -0.54 17.18
CA ALA A 528 39.03 -1.40 16.23
C ALA A 528 40.25 -2.10 16.85
N LYS A 529 41.06 -1.40 17.65
CA LYS A 529 42.22 -1.98 18.37
C LYS A 529 41.82 -3.08 19.34
N ARG A 530 40.60 -3.01 19.90
CA ARG A 530 40.06 -3.96 20.88
C ARG A 530 39.24 -5.08 20.24
N GLY A 531 38.98 -5.02 18.94
CA GLY A 531 38.09 -5.97 18.26
C GLY A 531 36.63 -5.85 18.72
N GLU A 532 36.25 -4.70 19.27
CA GLU A 532 34.90 -4.43 19.76
C GLU A 532 34.06 -3.70 18.71
N SER A 533 32.75 -3.98 18.68
CA SER A 533 31.79 -3.30 17.80
C SER A 533 31.29 -2.00 18.44
N LEU A 534 31.21 -0.93 17.65
CA LEU A 534 30.55 0.33 18.06
C LEU A 534 29.04 0.14 18.31
N VAL A 535 28.43 -0.90 17.73
CA VAL A 535 27.00 -1.21 17.85
C VAL A 535 26.74 -2.46 18.70
N PRO A 536 25.62 -2.49 19.45
CA PRO A 536 24.64 -1.41 19.61
C PRO A 536 25.16 -0.28 20.52
N ILE A 537 24.93 0.96 20.11
CA ILE A 537 25.41 2.20 20.78
C ILE A 537 24.89 2.42 22.20
N THR A 538 23.87 1.65 22.61
CA THR A 538 23.28 1.73 23.95
C THR A 538 23.95 0.79 24.94
N ARG A 539 24.84 -0.11 24.50
CA ARG A 539 25.60 -0.97 25.42
C ARG A 539 26.75 -0.18 26.03
N PRO A 540 26.98 -0.30 27.35
CA PRO A 540 28.20 0.20 27.97
C PRO A 540 29.42 -0.42 27.28
N THR A 541 30.47 0.38 27.08
CA THR A 541 31.75 -0.10 26.60
C THR A 541 32.54 -0.69 27.76
N GLU A 542 33.29 -1.78 27.52
CA GLU A 542 34.14 -2.39 28.57
C GLU A 542 35.36 -1.53 28.91
N PHE A 543 35.65 -0.54 28.06
CA PHE A 543 36.73 0.43 28.23
C PHE A 543 36.18 1.85 28.34
N GLN A 544 36.84 2.67 29.15
CA GLN A 544 36.41 4.04 29.44
C GLN A 544 36.52 4.95 28.21
N THR A 545 35.73 6.02 28.19
CA THR A 545 35.81 7.09 27.18
C THR A 545 36.98 8.04 27.42
N MET A 546 37.44 8.11 28.67
CA MET A 546 38.56 8.90 29.16
C MET A 546 39.22 8.09 30.28
N THR A 547 40.54 8.00 30.28
CA THR A 547 41.27 7.32 31.35
C THR A 547 41.21 8.12 32.66
N PRO A 548 41.43 7.48 33.83
CA PRO A 548 41.43 8.22 35.10
C PRO A 548 42.51 9.31 35.14
N ASP A 549 43.69 9.04 34.56
CA ASP A 549 44.78 10.02 34.49
C ASP A 549 44.43 11.23 33.62
N GLU A 550 43.81 11.02 32.45
CA GLU A 550 43.32 12.11 31.60
C GLU A 550 42.24 12.92 32.33
N TYR A 551 41.33 12.24 33.04
CA TYR A 551 40.25 12.86 33.81
C TYR A 551 40.82 13.75 34.92
N ASP A 552 41.76 13.22 35.71
CA ASP A 552 42.42 13.95 36.80
C ASP A 552 43.28 15.10 36.27
N GLU A 553 44.00 14.92 35.14
CA GLU A 553 44.74 16.00 34.49
C GLU A 553 43.81 17.14 34.04
N TRP A 554 42.65 16.80 33.45
CA TRP A 554 41.70 17.81 33.01
C TRP A 554 41.16 18.63 34.19
N TRP A 555 40.76 17.97 35.28
CA TRP A 555 40.26 18.63 36.49
C TRP A 555 41.34 19.38 37.27
N SER A 556 42.63 19.04 37.12
CA SER A 556 43.72 19.85 37.70
C SER A 556 43.87 21.24 37.07
N LYS A 557 43.28 21.46 35.89
CA LYS A 557 43.40 22.68 35.08
C LYS A 557 42.08 23.45 34.93
N HIS A 558 40.95 22.88 35.37
CA HIS A 558 39.63 23.45 35.19
C HIS A 558 38.83 23.27 36.48
N ASP A 559 38.10 24.31 36.88
CA ASP A 559 37.18 24.21 38.02
C ASP A 559 35.91 23.43 37.63
N PRO A 560 35.31 22.67 38.56
CA PRO A 560 33.99 22.08 38.39
C PRO A 560 32.97 23.13 37.97
N ARG A 561 32.08 22.74 37.04
CA ARG A 561 30.91 23.56 36.73
C ARG A 561 30.05 23.60 37.98
N ASP A 562 30.16 24.68 38.73
CA ASP A 562 29.27 24.98 39.83
C ASP A 562 27.95 25.51 39.27
N VAL A 563 26.85 25.27 40.00
CA VAL A 563 25.54 25.82 39.64
C VAL A 563 25.43 27.31 39.96
N ASP A 564 26.29 27.81 40.85
CA ASP A 564 26.35 29.20 41.29
C ASP A 564 27.29 30.07 40.43
N GLU A 565 28.02 29.48 39.47
CA GLU A 565 28.80 30.16 38.42
C GLU A 565 28.06 30.16 37.07
#